data_AF-A0A495UJ01-F1
#
_entry.id   AF-A0A495UJ01-F1
#
_cell.length_a   1.000
_cell.length_b   1.000
_cell.length_c   1.000
_cell.angle_alpha   90.00
_cell.angle_beta   90.00
_cell.angle_gamma   90.00
#
_symmetry.space_group_name_H-M   'P 1'
#
loop_
_entity.id
_entity.type
_entity.pdbx_description
1 polymer ?
#
loop_
_entity_poly.entity_id
_entity_poly.type
_entity_poly.pdbx_seq_one_letter_code
_entity_poly.pdbx_strand_id
1 'polypeptide(L)'
;MVEGVDMGALRGRALRTAQRRTGMIFQQFNLLETVRVRDNVALPLRLDGVAPAAARARAEEVLDFVGLGAKADSFASQLSGGQKQRVGIARALVRNPRILLSDEATSALDPTTTVQIIELLRSINREYGTTILVVTHEMDVIKDLADEVAVMAGGAVVEHGSVLDVFVHPRASITRDFVTTVVPQGLPARVVSHVGGDNLWRLLLLDEQVAEPLVSHMITDLGVTVNMLHADMTEVGTHTIGQMIVKVDGPADRVRSARDYLESRVVSLEEVVA
;
A
#
# COMPACT_ATOMS: atom_id res chain seq x y z
N MET A 1 -13.68 9.07 -17.31
CA MET A 1 -13.03 10.32 -17.76
C MET A 1 -11.57 10.29 -17.34
N VAL A 2 -10.66 10.74 -18.19
CA VAL A 2 -9.25 10.97 -17.86
C VAL A 2 -8.93 12.41 -18.25
N GLU A 3 -8.62 13.26 -17.28
CA GLU A 3 -8.37 14.70 -17.52
C GLU A 3 -9.50 15.39 -18.29
N GLY A 4 -10.75 15.09 -17.94
CA GLY A 4 -11.91 15.65 -18.63
C GLY A 4 -12.19 15.05 -20.03
N VAL A 5 -11.46 14.02 -20.43
CA VAL A 5 -11.67 13.31 -21.71
C VAL A 5 -12.37 11.97 -21.48
N ASP A 6 -13.46 11.71 -22.21
CA ASP A 6 -14.06 10.38 -22.24
C ASP A 6 -13.27 9.46 -23.17
N MET A 7 -12.38 8.67 -22.57
CA MET A 7 -11.56 7.70 -23.29
C MET A 7 -12.40 6.63 -24.01
N GLY A 8 -13.60 6.30 -23.50
CA GLY A 8 -14.49 5.28 -24.08
C GLY A 8 -15.09 5.71 -25.43
N ALA A 9 -15.31 7.02 -25.60
CA ALA A 9 -15.81 7.62 -26.83
C ALA A 9 -14.74 7.80 -27.92
N LEU A 10 -13.45 7.76 -27.56
CA LEU A 10 -12.36 7.97 -28.52
C LEU A 10 -12.07 6.72 -29.36
N ARG A 11 -11.63 6.94 -30.60
CA ARG A 11 -11.23 5.89 -31.54
C ARG A 11 -9.98 6.31 -32.33
N GLY A 12 -9.25 5.31 -32.85
CA GLY A 12 -8.15 5.51 -33.79
C GLY A 12 -7.04 6.44 -33.26
N ARG A 13 -6.73 7.49 -34.04
CA ARG A 13 -5.64 8.43 -33.72
C ARG A 13 -5.90 9.23 -32.44
N ALA A 14 -7.15 9.64 -32.20
CA ALA A 14 -7.49 10.43 -31.02
C ALA A 14 -7.24 9.64 -29.73
N LEU A 15 -7.64 8.36 -29.71
CA LEU A 15 -7.37 7.46 -28.57
C LEU A 15 -5.86 7.28 -28.34
N ARG A 16 -5.08 7.04 -29.39
CA ARG A 16 -3.61 6.90 -29.27
C ARG A 16 -2.95 8.17 -28.74
N THR A 17 -3.39 9.34 -29.17
CA THR A 17 -2.88 10.62 -28.65
C THR A 17 -3.20 10.77 -27.17
N ALA A 18 -4.43 10.43 -26.75
CA ALA A 18 -4.82 10.51 -25.35
C ALA A 18 -4.02 9.53 -24.48
N GLN A 19 -3.78 8.30 -24.97
CA GLN A 19 -2.97 7.28 -24.28
C GLN A 19 -1.51 7.71 -24.06
N ARG A 20 -0.96 8.67 -24.81
CA ARG A 20 0.42 9.16 -24.56
C ARG A 20 0.56 9.84 -23.20
N ARG A 21 -0.54 10.32 -22.61
CA ARG A 21 -0.58 11.00 -21.30
C ARG A 21 -0.70 10.01 -20.15
N THR A 22 -0.85 8.71 -20.45
CA THR A 22 -0.99 7.62 -19.49
C THR A 22 0.17 6.64 -19.65
N GLY A 23 0.94 6.46 -18.59
CA GLY A 23 1.93 5.38 -18.48
C GLY A 23 1.26 4.11 -17.94
N MET A 24 1.76 2.95 -18.34
CA MET A 24 1.30 1.67 -17.79
C MET A 24 2.50 0.80 -17.42
N ILE A 25 2.46 0.27 -16.20
CA ILE A 25 3.34 -0.75 -15.66
C ILE A 25 2.52 -2.03 -15.59
N PHE A 26 3.06 -3.09 -16.19
CA PHE A 26 2.40 -4.38 -16.29
C PHE A 26 2.94 -5.33 -15.21
N GLN A 27 2.13 -6.31 -14.83
CA GLN A 27 2.51 -7.42 -13.94
C GLN A 27 3.69 -8.22 -14.51
N GLN A 28 3.65 -8.49 -15.82
CA GLN A 28 4.78 -9.05 -16.57
C GLN A 28 5.58 -7.90 -17.22
N PHE A 29 6.91 -7.96 -17.14
CA PHE A 29 7.79 -6.86 -17.57
C PHE A 29 7.54 -6.38 -19.02
N ASN A 30 7.06 -7.26 -19.90
CA ASN A 30 6.73 -6.95 -21.31
C ASN A 30 7.86 -6.19 -22.03
N LEU A 31 9.11 -6.52 -21.73
CA LEU A 31 10.28 -5.90 -22.32
C LEU A 31 10.66 -6.62 -23.62
N LEU A 32 11.20 -5.86 -24.57
CA LEU A 32 11.78 -6.44 -25.78
C LEU A 32 13.17 -7.00 -25.42
N GLU A 33 13.26 -8.32 -25.33
CA GLU A 33 14.47 -9.05 -24.90
C GLU A 33 15.65 -8.89 -25.87
N THR A 34 15.37 -8.57 -27.13
CA THR A 34 16.37 -8.45 -28.21
C THR A 34 16.96 -7.05 -28.36
N VAL A 35 16.51 -6.08 -27.57
CA VAL A 35 17.00 -4.69 -27.63
C VAL A 35 17.59 -4.27 -26.28
N ARG A 36 18.47 -3.27 -26.33
CA ARG A 36 19.11 -2.73 -25.12
C ARG A 36 18.09 -2.06 -24.22
N VAL A 37 18.43 -1.94 -22.94
CA VAL A 37 17.61 -1.26 -21.92
C VAL A 37 17.27 0.17 -22.35
N ARG A 38 18.25 0.95 -22.82
CA ARG A 38 17.99 2.31 -23.32
C ARG A 38 17.00 2.33 -24.49
N ASP A 39 17.05 1.35 -25.37
CA ASP A 39 16.20 1.31 -26.56
C ASP A 39 14.79 0.84 -26.21
N ASN A 40 14.64 -0.01 -25.19
CA ASN A 40 13.34 -0.33 -24.57
C ASN A 40 12.68 0.93 -24.00
N VAL A 41 13.42 1.74 -23.24
CA VAL A 41 12.92 2.97 -22.62
C VAL A 41 12.65 4.06 -23.67
N ALA A 42 13.49 4.19 -24.70
CA ALA A 42 13.32 5.20 -25.75
C ALA A 42 12.18 4.86 -26.75
N LEU A 43 11.73 3.62 -26.82
CA LEU A 43 10.76 3.14 -27.81
C LEU A 43 9.47 3.98 -27.88
N PRO A 44 8.80 4.34 -26.76
CA PRO A 44 7.57 5.13 -26.80
C PRO A 44 7.76 6.48 -27.50
N LEU A 45 8.89 7.17 -27.26
CA LEU A 45 9.21 8.45 -27.90
C LEU A 45 9.51 8.30 -29.40
N ARG A 46 10.22 7.22 -29.78
CA ARG A 46 10.48 6.93 -31.20
C ARG A 46 9.19 6.67 -31.97
N LEU A 47 8.24 5.96 -31.37
CA LEU A 47 6.89 5.75 -31.94
C LEU A 47 6.09 7.04 -32.04
N ASP A 48 6.42 8.04 -31.22
CA ASP A 48 5.81 9.37 -31.27
C ASP A 48 6.47 10.28 -32.32
N GLY A 49 7.51 9.80 -33.01
CA GLY A 49 8.23 10.53 -34.05
C GLY A 49 9.37 11.41 -33.52
N VAL A 50 9.73 11.29 -32.24
CA VAL A 50 10.86 12.01 -31.65
C VAL A 50 12.17 11.53 -32.28
N ALA A 51 13.06 12.48 -32.60
CA ALA A 51 14.35 12.18 -33.21
C ALA A 51 15.16 11.18 -32.35
N PRO A 52 15.85 10.19 -32.95
CA PRO A 52 16.52 9.12 -32.20
C PRO A 52 17.50 9.61 -31.13
N ALA A 53 18.24 10.70 -31.39
CA ALA A 53 19.18 11.27 -30.42
C ALA A 53 18.44 11.84 -29.20
N ALA A 54 17.37 12.61 -29.41
CA ALA A 54 16.57 13.18 -28.34
C ALA A 54 15.85 12.11 -27.52
N ALA A 55 15.32 11.07 -28.18
CA ALA A 55 14.69 9.94 -27.50
C ALA A 55 15.66 9.16 -26.61
N ARG A 56 16.92 9.00 -27.04
CA ARG A 56 17.98 8.36 -26.23
C ARG A 56 18.39 9.21 -25.04
N ALA A 57 18.62 10.51 -25.25
CA ALA A 57 18.98 11.42 -24.16
C ALA A 57 17.91 11.42 -23.05
N ARG A 58 16.62 11.46 -23.43
CA ARG A 58 15.52 11.37 -22.46
C ARG A 58 15.45 9.99 -21.78
N ALA A 59 15.73 8.92 -22.51
CA ALA A 59 15.76 7.58 -21.92
C ALA A 59 16.91 7.43 -20.90
N GLU A 60 18.07 8.03 -21.16
CA GLU A 60 19.21 8.04 -20.24
C GLU A 60 18.90 8.81 -18.96
N GLU A 61 18.32 10.01 -19.07
CA GLU A 61 17.87 10.79 -17.91
C GLU A 61 16.90 10.00 -17.01
N VAL A 62 15.91 9.33 -17.61
CA VAL A 62 14.94 8.54 -16.86
C VAL A 62 15.55 7.25 -16.32
N LEU A 63 16.52 6.66 -17.01
CA LEU A 63 17.28 5.51 -16.52
C LEU A 63 18.13 5.88 -15.32
N ASP A 64 18.75 7.06 -15.30
CA ASP A 64 19.49 7.57 -14.15
C ASP A 64 18.55 7.75 -12.95
N PHE A 65 17.37 8.35 -13.17
CA PHE A 65 16.36 8.52 -12.13
C PHE A 65 15.91 7.19 -11.49
N VAL A 66 15.67 6.14 -12.28
CA VAL A 66 15.30 4.81 -11.74
C VAL A 66 16.50 4.00 -11.21
N GLY A 67 17.72 4.56 -11.25
CA GLY A 67 18.95 3.91 -10.78
C GLY A 67 19.51 2.84 -11.70
N LEU A 68 19.25 2.92 -13.01
CA LEU A 68 19.70 1.97 -14.03
C LEU A 68 20.61 2.58 -15.12
N GLY A 69 21.14 3.79 -14.93
CA GLY A 69 22.05 4.45 -15.88
C GLY A 69 23.21 3.55 -16.34
N ALA A 70 23.91 2.92 -15.39
CA ALA A 70 25.03 2.00 -15.68
C ALA A 70 24.63 0.72 -16.44
N LYS A 71 23.33 0.43 -16.58
CA LYS A 71 22.78 -0.73 -17.28
C LYS A 71 22.10 -0.35 -18.60
N ALA A 72 22.19 0.90 -19.04
CA ALA A 72 21.57 1.38 -20.28
C ALA A 72 21.94 0.55 -21.51
N ASP A 73 23.18 0.06 -21.56
CA ASP A 73 23.71 -0.77 -22.65
C ASP A 73 23.45 -2.27 -22.50
N SER A 74 22.98 -2.74 -21.36
CA SER A 74 22.64 -4.16 -21.15
C SER A 74 21.40 -4.57 -21.95
N PHE A 75 21.24 -5.87 -22.20
CA PHE A 75 19.99 -6.43 -22.71
C PHE A 75 19.04 -6.76 -21.55
N ALA A 76 17.73 -6.73 -21.80
CA ALA A 76 16.74 -7.05 -20.75
C ALA A 76 16.96 -8.44 -20.16
N SER A 77 17.40 -9.42 -20.96
CA SER A 77 17.67 -10.80 -20.53
C SER A 77 18.78 -10.93 -19.49
N GLN A 78 19.61 -9.91 -19.33
CA GLN A 78 20.73 -9.87 -18.37
C GLN A 78 20.33 -9.22 -17.04
N LEU A 79 19.08 -8.77 -16.90
CA LEU A 79 18.60 -8.06 -15.72
C LEU A 79 17.88 -8.99 -14.75
N SER A 80 17.98 -8.69 -13.45
CA SER A 80 17.13 -9.29 -12.42
C SER A 80 15.67 -8.86 -12.57
N GLY A 81 14.73 -9.55 -11.91
CA GLY A 81 13.30 -9.20 -11.93
C GLY A 81 13.04 -7.73 -11.54
N GLY A 82 13.61 -7.29 -10.41
CA GLY A 82 13.49 -5.89 -9.97
C GLY A 82 14.08 -4.88 -10.95
N GLN A 83 15.19 -5.21 -11.59
CA GLN A 83 15.79 -4.37 -12.63
C GLN A 83 14.88 -4.30 -13.87
N LYS A 84 14.31 -5.44 -14.31
CA LYS A 84 13.33 -5.45 -15.40
C LYS A 84 12.11 -4.59 -15.06
N GLN A 85 11.65 -4.63 -13.80
CA GLN A 85 10.54 -3.78 -13.36
C GLN A 85 10.88 -2.30 -13.45
N ARG A 86 12.06 -1.89 -12.97
CA ARG A 86 12.54 -0.51 -13.10
C ARG A 86 12.66 -0.05 -14.55
N VAL A 87 13.05 -0.93 -15.48
CA VAL A 87 13.01 -0.63 -16.93
C VAL A 87 11.57 -0.44 -17.42
N GLY A 88 10.63 -1.26 -16.96
CA GLY A 88 9.21 -1.10 -17.24
C GLY A 88 8.67 0.26 -16.77
N ILE A 89 9.02 0.65 -15.54
CA ILE A 89 8.69 1.95 -14.95
C ILE A 89 9.32 3.09 -15.75
N ALA A 90 10.61 3.00 -16.06
CA ALA A 90 11.31 4.00 -16.88
C ALA A 90 10.64 4.18 -18.25
N ARG A 91 10.25 3.07 -18.91
CA ARG A 91 9.55 3.09 -20.19
C ARG A 91 8.17 3.75 -20.08
N ALA A 92 7.45 3.57 -18.98
CA ALA A 92 6.18 4.25 -18.73
C ALA A 92 6.39 5.75 -18.46
N LEU A 93 7.44 6.10 -17.71
CA LEU A 93 7.76 7.46 -17.28
C LEU A 93 8.40 8.33 -18.37
N VAL A 94 9.00 7.73 -19.41
CA VAL A 94 9.76 8.44 -20.45
C VAL A 94 8.96 9.55 -21.15
N ARG A 95 7.64 9.39 -21.23
CA ARG A 95 6.69 10.37 -21.81
C ARG A 95 6.29 11.49 -20.85
N ASN A 96 6.78 11.48 -19.62
CA ASN A 96 6.30 12.32 -18.52
C ASN A 96 4.76 12.26 -18.40
N PRO A 97 4.17 11.06 -18.21
CA PRO A 97 2.73 10.89 -18.18
C PRO A 97 2.14 11.59 -16.94
N ARG A 98 0.90 12.06 -17.04
CA ARG A 98 0.17 12.62 -15.89
C ARG A 98 -0.45 11.55 -15.02
N ILE A 99 -0.72 10.37 -15.60
CA ILE A 99 -1.27 9.21 -14.90
C ILE A 99 -0.38 8.00 -15.15
N LEU A 100 -0.06 7.27 -14.09
CA LEU A 100 0.64 6.01 -14.13
C LEU A 100 -0.29 4.91 -13.62
N LEU A 101 -0.60 3.93 -14.48
CA LEU A 101 -1.34 2.74 -14.11
C LEU A 101 -0.34 1.65 -13.73
N SER A 102 -0.53 1.02 -12.58
CA SER A 102 0.33 -0.05 -12.08
C SER A 102 -0.51 -1.28 -11.79
N ASP A 103 -0.36 -2.31 -12.62
CA ASP A 103 -1.11 -3.56 -12.52
C ASP A 103 -0.24 -4.65 -11.91
N GLU A 104 -0.45 -4.97 -10.62
CA GLU A 104 0.31 -5.95 -9.84
C GLU A 104 1.84 -5.88 -10.04
N ALA A 105 2.38 -4.66 -10.06
CA ALA A 105 3.77 -4.39 -10.40
C ALA A 105 4.82 -5.02 -9.45
N THR A 106 4.39 -5.52 -8.29
CA THR A 106 5.27 -6.04 -7.23
C THR A 106 5.13 -7.54 -6.98
N SER A 107 4.10 -8.21 -7.53
CA SER A 107 3.74 -9.58 -7.14
C SER A 107 4.76 -10.65 -7.53
N ALA A 108 5.61 -10.37 -8.53
CA ALA A 108 6.69 -11.26 -8.97
C ALA A 108 8.05 -10.93 -8.34
N LEU A 109 8.10 -10.02 -7.34
CA LEU A 109 9.33 -9.52 -6.76
C LEU A 109 9.51 -10.03 -5.32
N ASP A 110 10.76 -10.11 -4.88
CA ASP A 110 11.06 -10.40 -3.48
C ASP A 110 10.71 -9.17 -2.59
N PRO A 111 10.46 -9.37 -1.28
CA PRO A 111 10.03 -8.30 -0.38
C PRO A 111 10.97 -7.08 -0.35
N THR A 112 12.29 -7.31 -0.47
CA THR A 112 13.27 -6.21 -0.45
C THR A 112 13.14 -5.36 -1.71
N THR A 113 12.98 -6.01 -2.85
CA THR A 113 12.75 -5.33 -4.13
C THR A 113 11.40 -4.61 -4.15
N THR A 114 10.34 -5.18 -3.58
CA THR A 114 9.01 -4.56 -3.49
C THR A 114 9.07 -3.21 -2.79
N VAL A 115 9.73 -3.12 -1.63
CA VAL A 115 9.92 -1.85 -0.90
C VAL A 115 10.65 -0.81 -1.77
N GLN A 116 11.68 -1.21 -2.51
CA GLN A 116 12.40 -0.29 -3.41
C GLN A 116 11.52 0.22 -4.57
N ILE A 117 10.62 -0.62 -5.09
CA ILE A 117 9.69 -0.22 -6.14
C ILE A 117 8.62 0.73 -5.60
N ILE A 118 8.09 0.47 -4.39
CA ILE A 118 7.15 1.38 -3.71
C ILE A 118 7.79 2.75 -3.51
N GLU A 119 9.03 2.82 -3.01
CA GLU A 119 9.72 4.09 -2.81
C GLU A 119 10.01 4.82 -4.14
N LEU A 120 10.30 4.07 -5.20
CA LEU A 120 10.43 4.64 -6.54
C LEU A 120 9.11 5.24 -7.02
N LEU A 121 7.97 4.56 -6.82
CA LEU A 121 6.65 5.07 -7.19
C LEU A 121 6.28 6.32 -6.38
N ARG A 122 6.56 6.34 -5.06
CA ARG A 122 6.40 7.54 -4.22
C ARG A 122 7.25 8.71 -4.75
N SER A 123 8.50 8.44 -5.11
CA SER A 123 9.40 9.47 -5.67
C SER A 123 8.90 10.00 -7.01
N ILE A 124 8.32 9.14 -7.86
CA ILE A 124 7.68 9.56 -9.11
C ILE A 124 6.49 10.50 -8.84
N ASN A 125 5.63 10.16 -7.89
CA ASN A 125 4.51 11.03 -7.51
C ASN A 125 5.01 12.40 -7.01
N ARG A 126 5.98 12.41 -6.10
CA ARG A 126 6.53 13.63 -5.49
C ARG A 126 7.29 14.53 -6.48
N GLU A 127 8.13 13.95 -7.33
CA GLU A 127 9.02 14.72 -8.22
C GLU A 127 8.38 15.09 -9.56
N TYR A 128 7.52 14.21 -10.10
CA TYR A 128 6.87 14.43 -11.40
C TYR A 128 5.43 14.92 -11.27
N GLY A 129 4.82 14.86 -10.07
CA GLY A 129 3.41 15.19 -9.86
C GLY A 129 2.47 14.19 -10.54
N THR A 130 2.95 12.96 -10.81
CA THR A 130 2.19 11.93 -11.53
C THR A 130 1.16 11.30 -10.60
N THR A 131 -0.11 11.26 -11.02
CA THR A 131 -1.15 10.49 -10.33
C THR A 131 -0.93 9.00 -10.57
N ILE A 132 -0.90 8.19 -9.52
CA ILE A 132 -0.65 6.74 -9.63
C ILE A 132 -1.93 6.00 -9.25
N LEU A 133 -2.39 5.11 -10.13
CA LEU A 133 -3.44 4.14 -9.83
C LEU A 133 -2.82 2.76 -9.77
N VAL A 134 -2.90 2.12 -8.61
CA VAL A 134 -2.35 0.77 -8.39
C VAL A 134 -3.48 -0.23 -8.22
N VAL A 135 -3.36 -1.36 -8.90
CA VAL A 135 -4.19 -2.55 -8.69
C VAL A 135 -3.30 -3.62 -8.07
N THR A 136 -3.68 -4.09 -6.89
CA THR A 136 -2.94 -5.11 -6.14
C THR A 136 -3.87 -5.86 -5.19
N HIS A 137 -3.47 -7.07 -4.83
CA HIS A 137 -4.09 -7.87 -3.76
C HIS A 137 -3.29 -7.79 -2.45
N GLU A 138 -2.13 -7.12 -2.45
CA GLU A 138 -1.24 -7.00 -1.30
C GLU A 138 -1.56 -5.72 -0.51
N MET A 139 -2.11 -5.87 0.69
CA MET A 139 -2.46 -4.73 1.55
C MET A 139 -1.23 -3.98 2.09
N ASP A 140 -0.06 -4.63 2.20
CA ASP A 140 1.18 -3.94 2.56
C ASP A 140 1.58 -2.89 1.50
N VAL A 141 1.35 -3.18 0.21
CA VAL A 141 1.61 -2.20 -0.86
C VAL A 141 0.64 -1.02 -0.75
N ILE A 142 -0.63 -1.26 -0.43
CA ILE A 142 -1.64 -0.21 -0.26
C ILE A 142 -1.30 0.68 0.94
N LYS A 143 -0.95 0.05 2.07
CA LYS A 143 -0.54 0.72 3.31
C LYS A 143 0.59 1.71 3.09
N ASP A 144 1.57 1.33 2.28
CA ASP A 144 2.76 2.14 2.04
C ASP A 144 2.56 3.12 0.88
N LEU A 145 1.82 2.79 -0.17
CA LEU A 145 1.83 3.62 -1.39
C LEU A 145 0.61 4.55 -1.55
N ALA A 146 -0.56 4.15 -1.04
CA ALA A 146 -1.82 4.76 -1.45
C ALA A 146 -2.31 5.82 -0.46
N ASP A 147 -2.99 6.85 -0.99
CA ASP A 147 -3.73 7.85 -0.20
C ASP A 147 -5.20 7.42 0.01
N GLU A 148 -5.80 6.86 -1.05
CA GLU A 148 -7.15 6.31 -1.06
C GLU A 148 -7.15 4.87 -1.58
N VAL A 149 -8.12 4.08 -1.14
CA VAL A 149 -8.30 2.69 -1.59
C VAL A 149 -9.76 2.43 -1.95
N ALA A 150 -9.96 1.65 -3.02
CA ALA A 150 -11.25 1.10 -3.40
C ALA A 150 -11.15 -0.43 -3.41
N VAL A 151 -11.97 -1.09 -2.59
CA VAL A 151 -12.03 -2.55 -2.52
C VAL A 151 -13.11 -3.04 -3.48
N MET A 152 -12.76 -4.00 -4.32
CA MET A 152 -13.67 -4.58 -5.32
C MET A 152 -13.98 -6.04 -5.02
N ALA A 153 -15.25 -6.42 -5.14
CA ALA A 153 -15.70 -7.81 -5.07
C ALA A 153 -16.88 -8.02 -6.02
N GLY A 154 -16.92 -9.19 -6.69
CA GLY A 154 -18.00 -9.50 -7.63
C GLY A 154 -18.13 -8.51 -8.80
N GLY A 155 -17.06 -7.80 -9.16
CA GLY A 155 -17.07 -6.79 -10.23
C GLY A 155 -17.63 -5.42 -9.82
N ALA A 156 -17.91 -5.19 -8.53
CA ALA A 156 -18.36 -3.91 -8.01
C ALA A 156 -17.38 -3.38 -6.94
N VAL A 157 -17.32 -2.05 -6.80
CA VAL A 157 -16.66 -1.41 -5.64
C VAL A 157 -17.57 -1.63 -4.43
N VAL A 158 -17.09 -2.37 -3.44
CA VAL A 158 -17.83 -2.68 -2.21
C VAL A 158 -17.49 -1.74 -1.06
N GLU A 159 -16.32 -1.10 -1.11
CA GLU A 159 -15.86 -0.14 -0.12
C GLU A 159 -14.86 0.84 -0.75
N HIS A 160 -14.88 2.10 -0.35
CA HIS A 160 -13.95 3.14 -0.79
C HIS A 160 -13.79 4.17 0.34
N GLY A 161 -12.57 4.65 0.52
CA GLY A 161 -12.23 5.66 1.52
C GLY A 161 -10.74 5.96 1.55
N SER A 162 -10.32 6.78 2.52
CA SER A 162 -8.91 6.95 2.82
C SER A 162 -8.31 5.60 3.26
N VAL A 163 -7.02 5.39 3.01
CA VAL A 163 -6.35 4.16 3.45
C VAL A 163 -6.47 4.02 4.97
N LEU A 164 -6.33 5.11 5.73
CA LEU A 164 -6.50 5.09 7.18
C LEU A 164 -7.89 4.60 7.60
N ASP A 165 -8.96 5.18 7.03
CA ASP A 165 -10.33 4.81 7.41
C ASP A 165 -10.63 3.34 7.12
N VAL A 166 -10.13 2.82 5.99
CA VAL A 166 -10.35 1.43 5.59
C VAL A 166 -9.58 0.45 6.47
N PHE A 167 -8.39 0.82 6.95
CA PHE A 167 -7.61 0.00 7.88
C PHE A 167 -8.16 0.04 9.31
N VAL A 168 -8.66 1.19 9.77
CA VAL A 168 -9.17 1.37 11.14
C VAL A 168 -10.62 0.88 11.28
N HIS A 169 -11.46 1.13 10.27
CA HIS A 169 -12.90 0.83 10.31
C HIS A 169 -13.40 0.07 9.07
N PRO A 170 -12.85 -1.12 8.75
CA PRO A 170 -13.27 -1.90 7.59
C PRO A 170 -14.74 -2.34 7.68
N ARG A 171 -15.56 -1.91 6.71
CA ARG A 171 -17.02 -2.13 6.72
C ARG A 171 -17.42 -3.42 6.01
N ALA A 172 -16.89 -3.68 4.82
CA ALA A 172 -17.20 -4.88 4.06
C ALA A 172 -16.44 -6.09 4.63
N SER A 173 -17.05 -7.28 4.55
CA SER A 173 -16.44 -8.51 5.08
C SER A 173 -15.09 -8.81 4.42
N ILE A 174 -15.02 -8.69 3.10
CA ILE A 174 -13.79 -8.92 2.35
C ILE A 174 -12.69 -7.90 2.70
N THR A 175 -13.06 -6.65 2.99
CA THR A 175 -12.12 -5.64 3.46
C THR A 175 -11.53 -6.03 4.82
N ARG A 176 -12.36 -6.53 5.74
CA ARG A 176 -11.89 -7.07 7.03
C ARG A 176 -10.90 -8.22 6.85
N ASP A 177 -11.20 -9.14 5.92
CA ASP A 177 -10.32 -10.27 5.63
C ASP A 177 -8.95 -9.78 5.13
N PHE A 178 -8.93 -8.80 4.23
CA PHE A 178 -7.70 -8.18 3.72
C PHE A 178 -6.92 -7.42 4.80
N VAL A 179 -7.57 -6.58 5.60
CA VAL A 179 -6.89 -5.80 6.66
C VAL A 179 -6.27 -6.75 7.70
N THR A 180 -6.93 -7.87 8.00
CA THR A 180 -6.44 -8.88 8.96
C THR A 180 -5.12 -9.52 8.52
N THR A 181 -4.77 -9.52 7.23
CA THR A 181 -3.49 -10.09 6.76
C THR A 181 -2.29 -9.20 7.08
N VAL A 182 -2.53 -7.90 7.31
CA VAL A 182 -1.47 -6.91 7.61
C VAL A 182 -1.48 -6.50 9.07
N VAL A 183 -2.68 -6.37 9.65
CA VAL A 183 -2.86 -6.03 11.05
C VAL A 183 -3.57 -7.22 11.71
N PRO A 184 -2.84 -8.15 12.36
CA PRO A 184 -3.44 -9.37 12.90
C PRO A 184 -4.57 -9.07 13.91
N GLN A 185 -5.81 -9.32 13.50
CA GLN A 185 -6.99 -9.05 14.30
C GLN A 185 -7.37 -10.21 15.24
N GLY A 186 -6.48 -11.11 15.65
CA GLY A 186 -6.94 -12.25 16.46
C GLY A 186 -5.87 -12.95 17.30
N LEU A 187 -6.33 -13.57 18.39
CA LEU A 187 -5.54 -14.52 19.16
C LEU A 187 -5.73 -15.94 18.61
N PRO A 188 -4.72 -16.82 18.69
CA PRO A 188 -4.89 -18.23 18.38
C PRO A 188 -6.00 -18.84 19.25
N ALA A 189 -6.86 -19.68 18.68
CA ALA A 189 -7.99 -20.29 19.39
C ALA A 189 -7.59 -20.99 20.71
N ARG A 190 -6.40 -21.61 20.75
CA ARG A 190 -5.85 -22.24 21.96
C ARG A 190 -5.62 -21.26 23.11
N VAL A 191 -5.20 -20.03 22.81
CA VAL A 191 -4.98 -18.98 23.81
C VAL A 191 -6.33 -18.52 24.33
N VAL A 192 -7.29 -18.27 23.44
CA VAL A 192 -8.65 -17.84 23.83
C VAL A 192 -9.34 -18.87 24.73
N SER A 193 -9.24 -20.17 24.39
CA SER A 193 -9.80 -21.24 25.23
C SER A 193 -9.14 -21.35 26.61
N HIS A 194 -7.87 -20.95 26.76
CA HIS A 194 -7.14 -21.02 28.03
C HIS A 194 -7.41 -19.81 28.93
N VAL A 195 -7.53 -18.62 28.33
CA VAL A 195 -7.73 -17.37 29.05
C VAL A 195 -9.21 -17.13 29.41
N GLY A 196 -10.14 -17.69 28.62
CA GLY A 196 -11.56 -17.38 28.72
C GLY A 196 -11.93 -16.07 28.00
N GLY A 197 -13.23 -15.84 27.77
CA GLY A 197 -13.73 -14.68 27.02
C GLY A 197 -14.05 -13.44 27.87
N ASP A 198 -14.22 -13.59 29.18
CA ASP A 198 -14.66 -12.48 30.03
C ASP A 198 -13.57 -11.40 30.14
N ASN A 199 -13.93 -10.13 29.96
CA ASN A 199 -13.00 -8.98 30.06
C ASN A 199 -11.77 -9.10 29.16
N LEU A 200 -11.92 -9.78 28.02
CA LEU A 200 -10.91 -9.84 26.98
C LEU A 200 -11.20 -8.73 25.96
N TRP A 201 -10.35 -7.72 25.92
CA TRP A 201 -10.60 -6.51 25.15
C TRP A 201 -9.52 -6.27 24.10
N ARG A 202 -9.97 -5.89 22.91
CA ARG A 202 -9.14 -5.38 21.83
C ARG A 202 -9.18 -3.87 21.85
N LEU A 203 -8.01 -3.27 21.83
CA LEU A 203 -7.77 -1.83 21.79
C LEU A 203 -7.22 -1.48 20.42
N LEU A 204 -7.78 -0.43 19.82
CA LEU A 204 -7.22 0.24 18.65
C LEU A 204 -6.83 1.66 19.05
N LEU A 205 -5.56 2.00 18.82
CA LEU A 205 -4.92 3.25 19.18
C LEU A 205 -4.43 3.93 17.91
N LEU A 206 -4.54 5.26 17.85
CA LEU A 206 -4.10 6.03 16.70
C LEU A 206 -3.16 7.17 17.15
N ASP A 207 -2.04 7.29 16.46
CA ASP A 207 -1.06 8.37 16.59
C ASP A 207 -0.61 8.58 18.05
N GLU A 208 -0.90 9.74 18.64
CA GLU A 208 -0.45 10.12 19.98
C GLU A 208 -0.94 9.15 21.06
N GLN A 209 -2.11 8.53 20.88
CA GLN A 209 -2.68 7.56 21.83
C GLN A 209 -1.78 6.34 22.02
N VAL A 210 -0.99 5.99 21.00
CA VAL A 210 -0.09 4.84 21.01
C VAL A 210 1.04 5.02 22.05
N ALA A 211 1.39 6.28 22.37
CA ALA A 211 2.41 6.61 23.37
C ALA A 211 1.84 6.71 24.80
N GLU A 212 0.52 6.66 24.97
CA GLU A 212 -0.10 6.76 26.30
C GLU A 212 0.14 5.49 27.14
N PRO A 213 0.57 5.61 28.40
CA PRO A 213 0.85 4.45 29.26
C PRO A 213 -0.43 3.83 29.87
N LEU A 214 -1.45 3.59 29.04
CA LEU A 214 -2.80 3.16 29.45
C LEU A 214 -2.78 1.96 30.41
N VAL A 215 -1.99 0.94 30.08
CA VAL A 215 -1.87 -0.28 30.89
C VAL A 215 -1.29 0.02 32.27
N SER A 216 -0.29 0.89 32.36
CA SER A 216 0.30 1.27 33.64
C SER A 216 -0.72 1.96 34.54
N HIS A 217 -1.48 2.91 33.98
CA HIS A 217 -2.53 3.63 34.73
C HIS A 217 -3.64 2.68 35.22
N MET A 218 -4.06 1.72 34.40
CA MET A 218 -5.02 0.70 34.83
C MET A 218 -4.51 -0.09 36.04
N ILE A 219 -3.24 -0.48 36.04
CA ILE A 219 -2.64 -1.26 37.13
C ILE A 219 -2.46 -0.40 38.38
N THR A 220 -1.88 0.79 38.26
CA THR A 220 -1.51 1.63 39.41
C THR A 220 -2.68 2.40 40.00
N ASP A 221 -3.54 2.98 39.15
CA ASP A 221 -4.54 3.96 39.57
C ASP A 221 -5.90 3.29 39.79
N LEU A 222 -6.23 2.29 38.97
CA LEU A 222 -7.51 1.55 39.05
C LEU A 222 -7.39 0.23 39.81
N GLY A 223 -6.17 -0.26 40.05
CA GLY A 223 -5.92 -1.46 40.84
C GLY A 223 -6.50 -2.73 40.23
N VAL A 224 -6.46 -2.84 38.89
CA VAL A 224 -6.76 -4.07 38.14
C VAL A 224 -5.47 -4.79 37.71
N THR A 225 -5.57 -6.08 37.42
CA THR A 225 -4.49 -6.81 36.75
C THR A 225 -4.74 -6.79 35.25
N VAL A 226 -3.69 -6.53 34.47
CA VAL A 226 -3.75 -6.54 33.00
C VAL A 226 -2.75 -7.56 32.48
N ASN A 227 -3.23 -8.50 31.67
CA ASN A 227 -2.40 -9.43 30.92
C ASN A 227 -2.45 -9.07 29.44
N MET A 228 -1.30 -8.69 28.87
CA MET A 228 -1.17 -8.32 27.47
C MET A 228 -0.90 -9.57 26.63
N LEU A 229 -1.89 -9.99 25.84
CA LEU A 229 -1.83 -11.23 25.05
C LEU A 229 -1.32 -10.99 23.64
N HIS A 230 -1.55 -9.78 23.11
CA HIS A 230 -1.05 -9.34 21.83
C HIS A 230 -0.84 -7.83 21.89
N ALA A 231 0.24 -7.36 21.28
CA ALA A 231 0.47 -5.95 21.02
C ALA A 231 1.29 -5.84 19.74
N ASP A 232 0.85 -4.97 18.84
CA ASP A 232 1.55 -4.68 17.60
C ASP A 232 1.34 -3.22 17.22
N MET A 233 2.25 -2.71 16.40
CA MET A 233 2.20 -1.35 15.91
C MET A 233 2.62 -1.34 14.45
N THR A 234 1.82 -0.67 13.63
CA THR A 234 2.05 -0.57 12.19
C THR A 234 1.83 0.87 11.73
N GLU A 235 2.69 1.33 10.83
CA GLU A 235 2.53 2.62 10.15
C GLU A 235 1.65 2.45 8.91
N VAL A 236 0.67 3.33 8.75
CA VAL A 236 -0.23 3.41 7.59
C VAL A 236 -0.17 4.86 7.07
N GLY A 237 0.47 5.05 5.92
CA GLY A 237 0.78 6.41 5.44
C GLY A 237 1.64 7.18 6.43
N THR A 238 1.10 8.27 7.00
CA THR A 238 1.74 9.07 8.05
C THR A 238 1.22 8.80 9.45
N HIS A 239 0.30 7.85 9.58
CA HIS A 239 -0.37 7.53 10.83
C HIS A 239 0.19 6.27 11.46
N THR A 240 0.21 6.23 12.78
CA THR A 240 0.62 5.06 13.54
C THR A 240 -0.60 4.39 14.14
N ILE A 241 -0.85 3.14 13.75
CA ILE A 241 -1.91 2.32 14.31
C ILE A 241 -1.29 1.36 15.32
N GLY A 242 -1.73 1.48 16.58
CA GLY A 242 -1.42 0.53 17.63
C GLY A 242 -2.59 -0.40 17.87
N GLN A 243 -2.34 -1.70 17.97
CA GLN A 243 -3.36 -2.67 18.38
C GLN A 243 -2.88 -3.44 19.60
N MET A 244 -3.79 -3.67 20.54
CA MET A 244 -3.51 -4.49 21.71
C MET A 244 -4.70 -5.39 22.03
N ILE A 245 -4.43 -6.61 22.47
CA ILE A 245 -5.45 -7.48 23.08
C ILE A 245 -5.04 -7.75 24.52
N VAL A 246 -5.87 -7.31 25.45
CA VAL A 246 -5.62 -7.41 26.89
C VAL A 246 -6.72 -8.20 27.58
N LYS A 247 -6.33 -9.01 28.56
CA LYS A 247 -7.25 -9.58 29.55
C LYS A 247 -7.15 -8.75 30.82
N VAL A 248 -8.30 -8.32 31.33
CA VAL A 248 -8.38 -7.54 32.56
C VAL A 248 -9.06 -8.35 33.66
N ASP A 249 -8.45 -8.38 34.84
CA ASP A 249 -8.93 -9.12 36.00
C ASP A 249 -8.93 -8.24 37.26
N GLY A 250 -9.95 -8.41 38.10
CA GLY A 250 -10.10 -7.67 39.34
C GLY A 250 -11.55 -7.61 39.82
N PRO A 251 -11.82 -6.87 40.91
CA PRO A 251 -13.18 -6.55 41.35
C PRO A 251 -14.03 -5.93 40.24
N ALA A 252 -15.31 -6.34 40.13
CA ALA A 252 -16.18 -5.98 39.00
C ALA A 252 -16.41 -4.46 38.84
N ASP A 253 -16.39 -3.70 39.93
CA ASP A 253 -16.44 -2.24 39.94
C ASP A 253 -15.18 -1.61 39.32
N ARG A 254 -14.00 -2.17 39.62
CA ARG A 254 -12.72 -1.71 39.07
C ARG A 254 -12.53 -2.09 37.61
N VAL A 255 -12.93 -3.30 37.22
CA VAL A 255 -12.94 -3.72 35.82
C VAL A 255 -13.83 -2.80 34.99
N ARG A 256 -15.03 -2.46 35.49
CA ARG A 256 -15.90 -1.48 34.83
C ARG A 256 -15.25 -0.10 34.71
N SER A 257 -14.63 0.37 35.78
CA SER A 257 -13.88 1.65 35.76
C SER A 257 -12.73 1.62 34.75
N ALA A 258 -12.07 0.48 34.59
CA ALA A 258 -11.01 0.28 33.60
C ALA A 258 -11.55 0.26 32.16
N ARG A 259 -12.75 -0.30 31.95
CA ARG A 259 -13.45 -0.24 30.65
C ARG A 259 -13.80 1.20 30.30
N ASP A 260 -14.47 1.91 31.20
CA ASP A 260 -14.84 3.32 31.03
C ASP A 260 -13.60 4.21 30.80
N TYR A 261 -12.49 3.88 31.46
CA TYR A 261 -11.22 4.53 31.24
C TYR A 261 -10.75 4.35 29.78
N LEU A 262 -10.69 3.12 29.29
CA LEU A 262 -10.25 2.81 27.93
C LEU A 262 -11.17 3.41 26.86
N GLU A 263 -12.50 3.29 27.00
CA GLU A 263 -13.48 3.80 26.03
C GLU A 263 -13.32 5.29 25.71
N SER A 264 -12.77 6.07 26.63
CA SER A 264 -12.53 7.50 26.42
C SER A 264 -11.14 7.86 25.90
N ARG A 265 -10.22 6.89 25.71
CA ARG A 265 -8.83 7.14 25.27
C ARG A 265 -8.41 6.34 24.04
N VAL A 266 -9.14 5.29 23.69
CA VAL A 266 -8.84 4.47 22.50
C VAL A 266 -9.81 4.79 21.37
N VAL A 267 -9.42 4.55 20.11
CA VAL A 267 -10.30 4.72 18.95
C VAL A 267 -11.42 3.70 18.97
N SER A 268 -11.09 2.45 19.28
CA SER A 268 -12.05 1.35 19.38
C SER A 268 -11.70 0.43 20.54
N LEU A 269 -12.74 0.03 21.27
CA LEU A 269 -12.70 -0.98 22.33
C LEU A 269 -13.71 -2.08 22.00
N GLU A 270 -13.22 -3.26 21.65
CA GLU A 270 -14.07 -4.40 21.29
C GLU A 270 -13.85 -5.57 22.24
N GLU A 271 -14.92 -6.29 22.55
CA GLU A 271 -14.84 -7.53 23.31
C GLU A 271 -14.47 -8.69 22.37
N VAL A 272 -13.40 -9.41 22.69
CA VAL A 272 -12.95 -10.53 21.86
C VAL A 272 -13.75 -11.76 22.27
N VAL A 273 -14.75 -12.08 21.46
CA VAL A 273 -15.59 -13.27 21.67
C VAL A 273 -14.80 -14.53 21.32
N ALA A 274 -14.92 -15.56 22.18
CA ALA A 274 -14.33 -16.88 21.99
C ALA A 274 -15.02 -17.71 20.91
#